data_AF-A0A0H2LW32-F1
#
_entry.id   AF-A0A0H2LW32-F1
#
_cell.length_a   1.000
_cell.length_b   1.000
_cell.length_c   1.000
_cell.angle_alpha   90.00
_cell.angle_beta   90.00
_cell.angle_gamma   90.00
#
_symmetry.space_group_name_H-M   'P 1'
#
loop_
_entity.id
_entity.type
_entity.pdbx_description
1 polymer ?
#
loop_
_entity_poly.entity_id
_entity_poly.type
_entity_poly.pdbx_seq_one_letter_code
_entity_poly.pdbx_strand_id
1 'polypeptide(L)'
;MKCSIRRSLTTTAVALGLAAVLASCGGGGGGGGGGGGIGIGAPLPPTTAQLPEREALIARARALELNTPYVPPPGNVLEHHTSGYAKTMCSAVFITGIDPDVAAESLGYFVGPYDQRKNVGKPVVDRVKKEVRISIPNGPTLVARHFGSQGCVTLPAGRDDVLFTPVEVKSTLPDPATQPWPMGDVLPGDPPPADVDMAWVNQAVDAAFGVPEAYTSAFVVTHKGRIVAERYMNGIGATTPLESWSMGKSVVATMMGVLIKQGVYKLDQPAPIPEWQGAGDARQQIKISDILQMSSGLRIKAPDDPDFDPNGTYPDHVYYYTGRINAFNYAATRPQQWPPGAVGRYRNTDPVLANYLVRLAVEKRGEEYLSFPQRALFDKIGIRSMVIETDPYGNFLTQGYDFMSARDWARLGNLYLQDGMWNGERILPEGFVNFVSSVAPAWAADKRPIYGGFFWINGMSSLAMPTSAYYMLGAGGQFVLVIPSHDLIVVRIGHSKGERFAASTLNKALALLTAAVPRVR
;
A
#
# COMPACT_ATOMS: atom_id res chain seq x y z
N MET A 1 -24.38 -5.40 -62.79
CA MET A 1 -23.19 -5.57 -63.67
C MET A 1 -22.08 -6.28 -62.89
N LYS A 2 -21.02 -6.76 -63.57
CA LYS A 2 -19.90 -7.48 -62.94
C LYS A 2 -18.84 -6.50 -62.40
N CYS A 3 -18.24 -6.79 -61.26
CA CYS A 3 -16.83 -7.23 -61.22
C CYS A 3 -16.43 -7.79 -59.84
N SER A 4 -15.31 -8.51 -59.79
CA SER A 4 -14.73 -9.10 -58.58
C SER A 4 -13.21 -9.08 -58.68
N ILE A 5 -12.51 -8.82 -57.58
CA ILE A 5 -11.05 -8.95 -57.50
C ILE A 5 -10.68 -9.73 -56.24
N ARG A 6 -10.13 -10.93 -56.44
CA ARG A 6 -9.29 -11.65 -55.47
C ARG A 6 -7.83 -11.46 -55.86
N ARG A 7 -6.96 -11.35 -54.86
CA ARG A 7 -5.58 -11.89 -54.80
C ARG A 7 -5.05 -11.61 -53.38
N SER A 8 -4.08 -12.30 -52.80
CA SER A 8 -3.53 -13.67 -52.90
C SER A 8 -2.22 -13.58 -52.11
N LEU A 9 -1.92 -14.54 -51.22
CA LEU A 9 -0.59 -14.58 -50.61
C LEU A 9 0.43 -15.15 -51.60
N THR A 10 1.70 -14.75 -51.45
CA THR A 10 2.87 -15.53 -51.85
C THR A 10 4.05 -15.20 -50.93
N THR A 11 4.73 -16.23 -50.43
CA THR A 11 5.95 -16.14 -49.62
C THR A 11 7.20 -16.39 -50.47
N THR A 12 8.27 -15.64 -50.23
CA THR A 12 9.64 -16.05 -50.62
C THR A 12 10.63 -15.56 -49.55
N ALA A 13 11.67 -16.35 -49.28
CA ALA A 13 12.78 -15.99 -48.38
C ALA A 13 14.11 -15.93 -49.14
N VAL A 14 15.10 -15.20 -48.60
CA VAL A 14 16.49 -15.18 -49.09
C VAL A 14 17.43 -15.15 -47.88
N ALA A 15 18.54 -15.88 -47.94
CA ALA A 15 19.56 -15.92 -46.89
C ALA A 15 20.98 -16.12 -47.48
N LEU A 16 21.96 -15.38 -46.97
CA LEU A 16 23.43 -15.48 -47.16
C LEU A 16 24.09 -14.36 -46.30
N GLY A 17 25.24 -14.52 -45.62
CA GLY A 17 26.01 -15.72 -45.28
C GLY A 17 27.53 -15.49 -45.27
N LEU A 18 28.18 -15.53 -44.09
CA LEU A 18 29.62 -15.77 -43.73
C LEU A 18 29.74 -15.50 -42.20
N ALA A 19 30.35 -16.27 -41.27
CA ALA A 19 31.58 -17.10 -41.22
C ALA A 19 32.88 -16.25 -41.07
N ALA A 20 33.91 -16.58 -40.28
CA ALA A 20 34.24 -17.69 -39.32
C ALA A 20 35.58 -17.33 -38.56
N VAL A 21 36.13 -17.96 -37.51
CA VAL A 21 35.79 -18.98 -36.46
C VAL A 21 36.96 -18.99 -35.41
N LEU A 22 36.71 -19.24 -34.11
CA LEU A 22 37.62 -19.78 -33.02
C LEU A 22 36.77 -19.85 -31.72
N ALA A 23 36.54 -20.93 -30.95
CA ALA A 23 37.30 -22.10 -30.45
C ALA A 23 38.26 -21.78 -29.26
N SER A 24 38.32 -22.53 -28.13
CA SER A 24 37.47 -23.64 -27.60
C SER A 24 37.91 -24.04 -26.15
N CYS A 25 37.13 -24.94 -25.50
CA CYS A 25 37.47 -25.84 -24.36
C CYS A 25 37.10 -25.43 -22.90
N GLY A 26 36.53 -26.41 -22.17
CA GLY A 26 36.33 -26.43 -20.70
C GLY A 26 35.03 -25.75 -20.19
N GLY A 27 34.24 -26.33 -19.28
CA GLY A 27 34.25 -27.69 -18.70
C GLY A 27 33.84 -27.72 -17.22
N GLY A 28 32.88 -28.58 -16.84
CA GLY A 28 32.47 -28.82 -15.45
C GLY A 28 31.15 -28.15 -15.05
N GLY A 29 30.32 -28.88 -14.30
CA GLY A 29 29.00 -28.41 -13.85
C GLY A 29 28.98 -27.91 -12.39
N GLY A 30 27.80 -27.48 -11.96
CA GLY A 30 27.52 -27.03 -10.59
C GLY A 30 26.15 -26.34 -10.54
N GLY A 31 25.31 -26.71 -9.57
CA GLY A 31 23.97 -26.13 -9.44
C GLY A 31 23.99 -24.74 -8.81
N GLY A 32 23.27 -23.78 -9.39
CA GLY A 32 23.03 -22.45 -8.82
C GLY A 32 21.56 -22.28 -8.45
N GLY A 33 21.26 -22.06 -7.18
CA GLY A 33 19.90 -21.81 -6.70
C GLY A 33 19.40 -20.42 -7.10
N GLY A 34 18.39 -20.35 -7.98
CA GLY A 34 17.77 -19.09 -8.38
C GLY A 34 16.84 -18.51 -7.30
N GLY A 35 17.41 -18.01 -6.20
CA GLY A 35 16.69 -17.26 -5.17
C GLY A 35 16.24 -15.91 -5.71
N GLY A 36 14.92 -15.69 -5.81
CA GLY A 36 14.31 -14.49 -6.40
C GLY A 36 14.37 -13.23 -5.51
N GLY A 37 15.56 -12.86 -5.02
CA GLY A 37 15.75 -11.60 -4.31
C GLY A 37 15.40 -10.41 -5.22
N ILE A 38 14.45 -9.56 -4.80
CA ILE A 38 13.99 -8.41 -5.58
C ILE A 38 15.07 -7.31 -5.52
N GLY A 39 16.04 -7.39 -6.43
CA GLY A 39 17.16 -6.47 -6.50
C GLY A 39 16.73 -5.05 -6.86
N ILE A 40 16.95 -4.11 -5.95
CA ILE A 40 16.83 -2.67 -6.21
C ILE A 40 17.93 -2.29 -7.22
N GLY A 41 17.58 -2.11 -8.50
CA GLY A 41 18.57 -2.19 -9.58
C GLY A 41 18.26 -1.38 -10.83
N ALA A 42 18.35 -0.05 -10.73
CA ALA A 42 18.59 0.84 -11.87
C ALA A 42 19.44 2.03 -11.39
N PRO A 43 20.57 2.36 -12.05
CA PRO A 43 21.48 3.38 -11.55
C PRO A 43 20.94 4.80 -11.80
N LEU A 44 20.64 5.51 -10.72
CA LEU A 44 20.63 6.98 -10.73
C LEU A 44 22.08 7.49 -10.76
N PRO A 45 22.37 8.63 -11.41
CA PRO A 45 23.67 9.29 -11.23
C PRO A 45 23.82 9.71 -9.75
N PRO A 46 25.04 9.69 -9.19
CA PRO A 46 25.26 9.89 -7.75
C PRO A 46 25.09 11.36 -7.33
N THR A 47 23.85 11.78 -7.09
CA THR A 47 23.57 13.02 -6.37
C THR A 47 23.81 12.81 -4.87
N THR A 48 24.68 13.63 -4.29
CA THR A 48 25.31 13.38 -2.98
C THR A 48 24.38 13.67 -1.80
N ALA A 49 23.55 12.69 -1.45
CA ALA A 49 22.85 12.62 -0.16
C ALA A 49 22.64 11.16 0.26
N GLN A 50 23.74 10.45 0.55
CA GLN A 50 23.64 9.13 1.19
C GLN A 50 22.88 9.28 2.52
N LEU A 51 21.78 8.52 2.67
CA LEU A 51 21.29 8.11 3.99
C LEU A 51 22.50 7.54 4.76
N PRO A 52 22.62 7.78 6.09
CA PRO A 52 23.84 7.43 6.82
C PRO A 52 24.22 5.98 6.58
N GLU A 53 25.52 5.76 6.38
CA GLU A 53 26.07 4.49 5.88
C GLU A 53 25.40 3.29 6.55
N ARG A 54 24.98 2.32 5.72
CA ARG A 54 24.18 1.15 6.13
C ARG A 54 24.68 0.51 7.42
N GLU A 55 25.99 0.35 7.55
CA GLU A 55 26.63 -0.26 8.71
C GLU A 55 26.48 0.57 10.00
N ALA A 56 26.36 1.89 9.92
CA ALA A 56 26.06 2.75 11.07
C ALA A 56 24.60 2.58 11.56
N LEU A 57 23.65 2.39 10.64
CA LEU A 57 22.25 2.06 10.98
C LEU A 57 22.13 0.68 11.64
N ILE A 58 22.93 -0.29 11.18
CA ILE A 58 23.02 -1.64 11.75
C ILE A 58 23.70 -1.59 13.13
N ALA A 59 24.83 -0.89 13.25
CA ALA A 59 25.58 -0.76 14.51
C ALA A 59 24.74 -0.07 15.60
N ARG A 60 24.04 1.03 15.27
CA ARG A 60 23.14 1.72 16.22
C ARG A 60 22.01 0.79 16.69
N ALA A 61 21.40 0.03 15.79
CA ALA A 61 20.33 -0.89 16.14
C ALA A 61 20.82 -2.05 17.00
N ARG A 62 21.97 -2.66 16.69
CA ARG A 62 22.59 -3.73 17.50
C ARG A 62 22.99 -3.25 18.89
N ALA A 63 23.49 -2.03 19.03
CA ALA A 63 23.85 -1.43 20.32
C ALA A 63 22.64 -1.17 21.25
N LEU A 64 21.41 -1.20 20.71
CA LEU A 64 20.16 -1.03 21.44
C LEU A 64 19.39 -2.36 21.60
N GLU A 65 19.93 -3.48 21.11
CA GLU A 65 19.19 -4.72 20.93
C GLU A 65 19.04 -5.53 22.23
N LEU A 66 17.80 -5.86 22.55
CA LEU A 66 17.42 -6.65 23.71
C LEU A 66 17.59 -8.14 23.42
N ASN A 67 18.13 -8.87 24.40
CA ASN A 67 18.33 -10.32 24.35
C ASN A 67 16.99 -11.08 24.42
N THR A 68 16.29 -11.15 23.29
CA THR A 68 15.02 -11.86 23.11
C THR A 68 15.09 -12.75 21.86
N PRO A 69 14.45 -13.94 21.87
CA PRO A 69 14.55 -14.87 20.75
C PRO A 69 13.75 -14.37 19.54
N TYR A 70 14.32 -14.50 18.34
CA TYR A 70 13.55 -14.46 17.10
C TYR A 70 12.92 -15.83 16.85
N VAL A 71 11.61 -15.84 16.58
CA VAL A 71 10.88 -17.03 16.13
C VAL A 71 10.28 -16.71 14.76
N PRO A 72 10.69 -17.39 13.67
CA PRO A 72 10.22 -17.08 12.32
C PRO A 72 8.73 -17.42 12.14
N PRO A 73 8.09 -16.85 11.10
CA PRO A 73 6.80 -17.32 10.61
C PRO A 73 6.74 -18.84 10.41
N PRO A 74 5.72 -19.54 10.95
CA PRO A 74 5.54 -20.97 10.73
C PRO A 74 4.91 -21.28 9.36
N GLY A 75 4.94 -22.55 8.96
CA GLY A 75 4.30 -23.04 7.74
C GLY A 75 5.20 -23.04 6.50
N ASN A 76 4.62 -23.34 5.34
CA ASN A 76 5.35 -23.56 4.09
C ASN A 76 5.42 -22.27 3.24
N VAL A 77 6.62 -21.89 2.78
CA VAL A 77 6.86 -20.68 1.96
C VAL A 77 6.04 -20.68 0.66
N LEU A 78 5.89 -21.83 0.01
CA LEU A 78 5.09 -21.95 -1.21
C LEU A 78 3.60 -21.81 -0.90
N GLU A 79 3.10 -22.37 0.20
CA GLU A 79 1.71 -22.12 0.65
C GLU A 79 1.44 -20.64 0.91
N HIS A 80 2.38 -19.94 1.54
CA HIS A 80 2.26 -18.51 1.84
C HIS A 80 2.18 -17.69 0.56
N HIS A 81 3.12 -17.86 -0.37
CA HIS A 81 3.06 -17.18 -1.68
C HIS A 81 1.81 -17.55 -2.49
N THR A 82 1.38 -18.82 -2.44
CA THR A 82 0.16 -19.29 -3.13
C THR A 82 -1.11 -18.68 -2.51
N SER A 83 -1.14 -18.53 -1.18
CA SER A 83 -2.20 -17.85 -0.43
C SER A 83 -2.29 -16.37 -0.82
N GLY A 84 -1.17 -15.63 -0.78
CA GLY A 84 -1.14 -14.23 -1.17
C GLY A 84 -1.53 -14.03 -2.65
N TYR A 85 -1.06 -14.90 -3.54
CA TYR A 85 -1.42 -14.87 -4.95
C TYR A 85 -2.92 -15.14 -5.15
N ALA A 86 -3.49 -16.15 -4.49
CA ALA A 86 -4.93 -16.43 -4.54
C ALA A 86 -5.77 -15.24 -4.03
N LYS A 87 -5.34 -14.59 -2.94
CA LYS A 87 -5.99 -13.39 -2.40
C LYS A 87 -5.92 -12.23 -3.40
N THR A 88 -4.72 -11.86 -3.85
CA THR A 88 -4.50 -10.78 -4.84
C THR A 88 -5.32 -10.98 -6.11
N MET A 89 -5.36 -12.23 -6.62
CA MET A 89 -6.19 -12.59 -7.76
C MET A 89 -7.67 -12.40 -7.47
N CYS A 90 -8.17 -12.85 -6.32
CA CYS A 90 -9.56 -12.64 -5.91
C CYS A 90 -9.92 -11.15 -5.84
N SER A 91 -9.10 -10.33 -5.17
CA SER A 91 -9.38 -8.89 -4.99
C SER A 91 -9.44 -8.16 -6.33
N ALA A 92 -8.45 -8.38 -7.20
CA ALA A 92 -8.43 -7.79 -8.55
C ALA A 92 -9.68 -8.16 -9.36
N VAL A 93 -10.12 -9.42 -9.25
CA VAL A 93 -11.15 -10.05 -10.10
C VAL A 93 -12.57 -9.81 -9.59
N PHE A 94 -12.76 -9.50 -8.30
CA PHE A 94 -14.08 -9.31 -7.67
C PHE A 94 -14.31 -7.94 -7.01
N ILE A 95 -13.26 -7.18 -6.68
CA ILE A 95 -13.36 -5.79 -6.17
C ILE A 95 -13.11 -4.79 -7.31
N THR A 96 -11.95 -4.88 -7.96
CA THR A 96 -11.55 -3.95 -9.04
C THR A 96 -12.20 -4.29 -10.38
N GLY A 97 -12.53 -5.57 -10.62
CA GLY A 97 -13.15 -6.05 -11.87
C GLY A 97 -12.17 -6.31 -13.02
N ILE A 98 -10.87 -6.43 -12.73
CA ILE A 98 -9.82 -6.68 -13.71
C ILE A 98 -9.91 -8.13 -14.22
N ASP A 99 -9.59 -8.33 -15.50
CA ASP A 99 -9.51 -9.64 -16.13
C ASP A 99 -8.47 -10.55 -15.45
N PRO A 100 -8.74 -11.86 -15.22
CA PRO A 100 -7.80 -12.74 -14.52
C PRO A 100 -6.41 -12.89 -15.14
N ASP A 101 -6.27 -12.91 -16.47
CA ASP A 101 -4.95 -13.04 -17.10
C ASP A 101 -4.20 -11.70 -17.05
N VAL A 102 -4.91 -10.58 -17.12
CA VAL A 102 -4.33 -9.24 -16.87
C VAL A 102 -3.85 -9.12 -15.43
N ALA A 103 -4.69 -9.47 -14.44
CA ALA A 103 -4.37 -9.39 -13.02
C ALA A 103 -3.22 -10.32 -12.60
N ALA A 104 -3.16 -11.53 -13.17
CA ALA A 104 -2.03 -12.45 -12.96
C ALA A 104 -0.70 -11.81 -13.34
N GLU A 105 -0.69 -10.99 -14.40
CA GLU A 105 0.50 -10.33 -14.91
C GLU A 105 0.80 -8.98 -14.27
N SER A 106 -0.18 -8.09 -14.08
CA SER A 106 0.05 -6.74 -13.57
C SER A 106 0.20 -6.67 -12.04
N LEU A 107 -0.57 -7.49 -11.30
CA LEU A 107 -0.77 -7.37 -9.85
C LEU A 107 -0.11 -8.49 -9.07
N GLY A 108 -0.33 -9.75 -9.49
CA GLY A 108 -0.03 -10.95 -8.71
C GLY A 108 1.43 -11.13 -8.28
N TYR A 109 2.37 -10.45 -8.94
CA TYR A 109 3.81 -10.56 -8.70
C TYR A 109 4.26 -10.26 -7.25
N PHE A 110 3.65 -9.28 -6.57
CA PHE A 110 4.17 -8.77 -5.28
C PHE A 110 4.17 -9.82 -4.16
N VAL A 111 3.11 -10.62 -4.05
CA VAL A 111 3.02 -11.75 -3.11
C VAL A 111 3.10 -13.12 -3.79
N GLY A 112 2.96 -13.19 -5.12
CA GLY A 112 3.13 -14.39 -5.93
C GLY A 112 4.18 -14.19 -7.03
N PRO A 113 5.49 -14.16 -6.69
CA PRO A 113 6.54 -13.97 -7.68
C PRO A 113 6.69 -15.20 -8.60
N TYR A 114 7.27 -15.00 -9.79
CA TYR A 114 7.27 -16.01 -10.87
C TYR A 114 8.01 -17.31 -10.51
N ASP A 115 9.04 -17.23 -9.67
CA ASP A 115 9.81 -18.38 -9.16
C ASP A 115 8.97 -19.30 -8.24
N GLN A 116 7.92 -18.75 -7.61
CA GLN A 116 6.95 -19.49 -6.81
C GLN A 116 5.77 -19.95 -7.68
N ARG A 117 5.22 -19.05 -8.53
CA ARG A 117 4.11 -19.34 -9.46
C ARG A 117 4.36 -20.55 -10.36
N LYS A 118 5.60 -20.79 -10.80
CA LYS A 118 5.96 -21.94 -11.65
C LYS A 118 5.76 -23.31 -10.98
N ASN A 119 5.62 -23.36 -9.65
CA ASN A 119 5.51 -24.60 -8.88
C ASN A 119 4.05 -24.95 -8.52
N VAL A 120 3.06 -24.20 -9.02
CA VAL A 120 1.63 -24.36 -8.66
C VAL A 120 0.72 -24.35 -9.90
N GLY A 121 -0.52 -24.79 -9.73
CA GLY A 121 -1.55 -24.71 -10.77
C GLY A 121 -1.89 -23.26 -11.16
N LYS A 122 -2.53 -23.06 -12.31
CA LYS A 122 -3.11 -21.77 -12.67
C LYS A 122 -4.24 -21.39 -11.70
N PRO A 123 -4.48 -20.10 -11.41
CA PRO A 123 -5.66 -19.66 -10.69
C PRO A 123 -6.95 -20.06 -11.41
N VAL A 124 -7.86 -20.72 -10.68
CA VAL A 124 -9.21 -21.05 -11.16
C VAL A 124 -10.20 -20.10 -10.50
N VAL A 125 -10.90 -19.31 -11.30
CA VAL A 125 -11.90 -18.32 -10.83
C VAL A 125 -13.30 -18.92 -10.89
N ASP A 126 -13.89 -19.21 -9.72
CA ASP A 126 -15.30 -19.56 -9.60
C ASP A 126 -16.13 -18.28 -9.43
N ARG A 127 -16.84 -17.88 -10.50
CA ARG A 127 -17.68 -16.68 -10.52
C ARG A 127 -18.99 -16.83 -9.73
N VAL A 128 -19.43 -18.05 -9.43
CA VAL A 128 -20.68 -18.33 -8.70
C VAL A 128 -20.44 -18.23 -7.19
N LYS A 129 -19.37 -18.87 -6.70
CA LYS A 129 -18.94 -18.78 -5.30
C LYS A 129 -18.14 -17.53 -4.98
N LYS A 130 -17.74 -16.77 -6.01
CA LYS A 130 -16.82 -15.62 -5.93
C LYS A 130 -15.50 -15.97 -5.23
N GLU A 131 -14.89 -17.08 -5.64
CA GLU A 131 -13.62 -17.55 -5.09
C GLU A 131 -12.57 -17.81 -6.17
N VAL A 132 -11.29 -17.68 -5.79
CA VAL A 132 -10.13 -18.06 -6.59
C VAL A 132 -9.41 -19.20 -5.89
N ARG A 133 -9.17 -20.29 -6.63
CA ARG A 133 -8.55 -21.53 -6.14
C ARG A 133 -7.20 -21.73 -6.82
N ILE A 134 -6.17 -22.07 -6.05
CA ILE A 134 -4.84 -22.41 -6.58
C ILE A 134 -4.36 -23.69 -5.90
N SER A 135 -4.14 -24.75 -6.67
CA SER A 135 -3.70 -26.06 -6.18
C SER A 135 -2.19 -26.21 -6.24
N ILE A 136 -1.57 -26.65 -5.14
CA ILE A 136 -0.17 -27.06 -5.09
C ILE A 136 -0.07 -28.55 -5.48
N PRO A 137 0.80 -28.95 -6.42
CA PRO A 137 1.05 -30.36 -6.74
C PRO A 137 1.43 -31.15 -5.50
N ASN A 138 0.72 -32.25 -5.22
CA ASN A 138 0.86 -33.08 -4.02
C ASN A 138 0.69 -32.31 -2.68
N GLY A 139 0.04 -31.14 -2.71
CA GLY A 139 -0.18 -30.26 -1.55
C GLY A 139 -1.62 -29.74 -1.47
N PRO A 140 -1.88 -28.73 -0.61
CA PRO A 140 -3.20 -28.18 -0.43
C PRO A 140 -3.67 -27.36 -1.65
N THR A 141 -4.98 -27.16 -1.75
CA THR A 141 -5.56 -26.10 -2.58
C THR A 141 -5.86 -24.89 -1.72
N LEU A 142 -5.21 -23.76 -2.01
CA LEU A 142 -5.44 -22.49 -1.36
C LEU A 142 -6.65 -21.82 -2.02
N VAL A 143 -7.53 -21.23 -1.22
CA VAL A 143 -8.78 -20.62 -1.69
C VAL A 143 -8.90 -19.23 -1.08
N ALA A 144 -9.16 -18.23 -1.92
CA ALA A 144 -9.58 -16.89 -1.51
C ALA A 144 -11.02 -16.66 -1.94
N ARG A 145 -11.89 -16.18 -1.05
CA ARG A 145 -13.30 -15.90 -1.36
C ARG A 145 -13.66 -14.45 -1.04
N HIS A 146 -14.54 -13.87 -1.85
CA HIS A 146 -15.02 -12.50 -1.69
C HIS A 146 -16.26 -12.42 -0.77
N PHE A 147 -16.10 -11.81 0.39
CA PHE A 147 -17.09 -11.71 1.48
C PHE A 147 -17.86 -10.39 1.52
N GLY A 148 -18.08 -9.76 0.36
CA GLY A 148 -18.83 -8.49 0.29
C GLY A 148 -17.99 -7.33 0.76
N SER A 149 -18.46 -6.56 1.76
CA SER A 149 -17.80 -5.34 2.23
C SER A 149 -16.44 -5.56 2.93
N GLN A 150 -16.08 -6.81 3.27
CA GLN A 150 -14.75 -7.18 3.76
C GLN A 150 -13.81 -7.71 2.66
N GLY A 151 -14.23 -7.61 1.38
CA GLY A 151 -13.44 -7.98 0.21
C GLY A 151 -13.02 -9.45 0.20
N CYS A 152 -11.84 -9.75 -0.33
CA CYS A 152 -11.33 -11.13 -0.42
C CYS A 152 -10.51 -11.56 0.81
N VAL A 153 -10.79 -12.78 1.28
CA VAL A 153 -10.09 -13.40 2.41
C VAL A 153 -9.64 -14.81 2.00
N THR A 154 -8.36 -15.15 2.23
CA THR A 154 -7.86 -16.51 2.05
C THR A 154 -8.25 -17.40 3.24
N LEU A 155 -8.90 -18.53 2.95
CA LEU A 155 -9.52 -19.37 3.97
C LEU A 155 -8.48 -20.04 4.90
N PRO A 156 -8.77 -20.22 6.20
CA PRO A 156 -7.86 -20.89 7.13
C PRO A 156 -7.53 -22.32 6.69
N ALA A 157 -6.38 -22.85 7.14
CA ALA A 157 -6.02 -24.24 6.86
C ALA A 157 -7.08 -25.20 7.45
N GLY A 158 -7.61 -26.11 6.63
CA GLY A 158 -8.64 -27.07 7.03
C GLY A 158 -10.03 -26.46 7.28
N ARG A 159 -10.35 -25.29 6.70
CA ARG A 159 -11.65 -24.62 6.83
C ARG A 159 -12.19 -24.20 5.46
N ASP A 160 -13.47 -24.46 5.22
CA ASP A 160 -14.19 -24.03 4.01
C ASP A 160 -14.77 -22.61 4.13
N ASP A 161 -14.62 -21.96 5.27
CA ASP A 161 -15.11 -20.60 5.54
C ASP A 161 -14.27 -19.84 6.60
N VAL A 162 -14.54 -18.55 6.76
CA VAL A 162 -13.89 -17.66 7.74
C VAL A 162 -14.36 -17.92 9.18
N LEU A 163 -13.72 -17.23 10.15
CA LEU A 163 -13.93 -17.40 11.59
C LEU A 163 -14.60 -16.17 12.24
N PHE A 164 -15.25 -15.33 11.43
CA PHE A 164 -16.06 -14.18 11.82
C PHE A 164 -17.34 -14.14 10.97
N THR A 165 -18.32 -13.32 11.36
CA THR A 165 -19.52 -13.07 10.55
C THR A 165 -19.28 -11.85 9.65
N PRO A 166 -19.29 -11.97 8.31
CA PRO A 166 -19.22 -10.82 7.41
C PRO A 166 -20.41 -9.89 7.61
N VAL A 167 -20.17 -8.59 7.49
CA VAL A 167 -21.16 -7.51 7.72
C VAL A 167 -21.30 -6.70 6.44
N GLU A 168 -22.53 -6.55 5.95
CA GLU A 168 -22.82 -5.66 4.83
C GLU A 168 -22.70 -4.20 5.28
N VAL A 169 -21.66 -3.51 4.80
CA VAL A 169 -21.42 -2.09 5.08
C VAL A 169 -21.97 -1.25 3.94
N LYS A 170 -22.82 -0.28 4.27
CA LYS A 170 -23.45 0.66 3.33
C LYS A 170 -23.13 2.09 3.76
N SER A 171 -22.77 2.94 2.79
CA SER A 171 -22.63 4.39 3.03
C SER A 171 -23.99 5.00 3.36
N THR A 172 -24.08 5.84 4.38
CA THR A 172 -25.32 6.56 4.72
C THR A 172 -25.59 7.77 3.81
N LEU A 173 -24.59 8.18 3.02
CA LEU A 173 -24.68 9.27 2.06
C LEU A 173 -25.62 8.95 0.87
N PRO A 174 -26.37 9.95 0.33
CA PRO A 174 -27.14 9.77 -0.90
C PRO A 174 -26.26 9.44 -2.12
N ASP A 175 -26.87 9.18 -3.28
CA ASP A 175 -26.18 8.90 -4.55
C ASP A 175 -25.08 9.96 -4.86
N PRO A 176 -23.80 9.56 -5.07
CA PRO A 176 -22.74 10.49 -5.42
C PRO A 176 -22.97 11.21 -6.75
N ALA A 177 -23.69 10.62 -7.72
CA ALA A 177 -24.00 11.24 -9.00
C ALA A 177 -25.00 12.42 -8.89
N THR A 178 -25.60 12.62 -7.71
CA THR A 178 -26.52 13.74 -7.42
C THR A 178 -25.92 14.83 -6.52
N GLN A 179 -24.69 14.63 -6.02
CA GLN A 179 -24.06 15.51 -5.03
C GLN A 179 -22.79 16.18 -5.56
N PRO A 180 -22.54 17.45 -5.18
CA PRO A 180 -21.34 18.16 -5.58
C PRO A 180 -20.09 17.52 -4.96
N TRP A 181 -18.99 17.57 -5.71
CA TRP A 181 -17.66 17.31 -5.18
C TRP A 181 -17.36 18.27 -3.99
N PRO A 182 -16.82 17.78 -2.85
CA PRO A 182 -16.27 16.44 -2.65
C PRO A 182 -17.23 15.39 -2.03
N MET A 183 -18.48 15.73 -1.66
CA MET A 183 -19.39 14.75 -1.02
C MET A 183 -20.05 13.78 -2.02
N GLY A 184 -20.16 14.20 -3.28
CA GLY A 184 -20.45 13.35 -4.43
C GLY A 184 -19.43 13.54 -5.54
N ASP A 185 -19.82 13.16 -6.75
CA ASP A 185 -18.96 13.09 -7.93
C ASP A 185 -19.34 14.08 -9.04
N VAL A 186 -20.34 14.94 -8.81
CA VAL A 186 -20.68 16.08 -9.68
C VAL A 186 -19.58 17.14 -9.55
N LEU A 187 -18.76 17.29 -10.59
CA LEU A 187 -17.70 18.30 -10.63
C LEU A 187 -18.26 19.71 -10.91
N PRO A 188 -17.61 20.79 -10.46
CA PRO A 188 -18.01 22.15 -10.79
C PRO A 188 -17.87 22.43 -12.30
N GLY A 189 -18.89 23.03 -12.90
CA GLY A 189 -18.91 23.36 -14.34
C GLY A 189 -18.15 24.63 -14.72
N ASP A 190 -17.77 25.46 -13.75
CA ASP A 190 -16.98 26.69 -13.96
C ASP A 190 -15.57 26.37 -14.47
N PRO A 191 -14.85 27.32 -15.10
CA PRO A 191 -13.45 27.14 -15.45
C PRO A 191 -12.55 26.74 -14.26
N PRO A 192 -11.38 26.12 -14.51
CA PRO A 192 -10.34 25.95 -13.49
C PRO A 192 -9.90 27.29 -12.88
N PRO A 193 -9.33 27.29 -11.65
CA PRO A 193 -8.85 28.51 -11.01
C PRO A 193 -7.84 29.26 -11.88
N ALA A 194 -8.02 30.58 -12.02
CA ALA A 194 -7.18 31.43 -12.88
C ALA A 194 -5.72 31.60 -12.38
N ASP A 195 -5.42 31.11 -11.18
CA ASP A 195 -4.08 31.02 -10.61
C ASP A 195 -3.37 29.69 -10.96
N VAL A 196 -3.93 28.83 -11.83
CA VAL A 196 -3.33 27.55 -12.25
C VAL A 196 -3.00 27.54 -13.74
N ASP A 197 -1.75 27.25 -14.11
CA ASP A 197 -1.38 27.00 -15.50
C ASP A 197 -1.87 25.62 -15.96
N MET A 198 -3.04 25.61 -16.60
CA MET A 198 -3.65 24.38 -17.12
C MET A 198 -2.85 23.74 -18.28
N ALA A 199 -1.98 24.47 -18.98
CA ALA A 199 -1.12 23.88 -20.01
C ALA A 199 0.02 23.06 -19.40
N TRP A 200 0.57 23.49 -18.26
CA TRP A 200 1.54 22.72 -17.48
C TRP A 200 0.88 21.58 -16.67
N VAL A 201 -0.35 21.78 -16.15
CA VAL A 201 -1.13 20.68 -15.55
C VAL A 201 -1.39 19.57 -16.58
N ASN A 202 -1.83 19.90 -17.80
CA ASN A 202 -2.07 18.90 -18.85
C ASN A 202 -0.78 18.12 -19.20
N GLN A 203 0.35 18.82 -19.37
CA GLN A 203 1.66 18.19 -19.58
C GLN A 203 2.09 17.30 -18.41
N ALA A 204 1.71 17.62 -17.17
CA ALA A 204 1.98 16.76 -16.02
C ALA A 204 1.18 15.45 -16.06
N VAL A 205 -0.09 15.50 -16.48
CA VAL A 205 -0.90 14.29 -16.70
C VAL A 205 -0.31 13.44 -17.84
N ASP A 206 0.16 14.08 -18.91
CA ASP A 206 0.88 13.38 -19.99
C ASP A 206 2.18 12.75 -19.49
N ALA A 207 2.96 13.44 -18.66
CA ALA A 207 4.18 12.91 -18.06
C ALA A 207 3.93 11.71 -17.12
N ALA A 208 2.80 11.71 -16.39
CA ALA A 208 2.40 10.61 -15.52
C ALA A 208 2.01 9.33 -16.29
N PHE A 209 1.54 9.46 -17.53
CA PHE A 209 1.13 8.36 -18.41
C PHE A 209 2.13 8.03 -19.54
N GLY A 210 3.13 8.88 -19.77
CA GLY A 210 4.05 8.82 -20.92
C GLY A 210 5.05 7.65 -20.95
N VAL A 211 4.95 6.70 -20.01
CA VAL A 211 5.61 5.39 -20.06
C VAL A 211 4.53 4.33 -19.78
N PRO A 212 3.97 3.66 -20.80
CA PRO A 212 2.91 2.67 -20.63
C PRO A 212 3.31 1.54 -19.67
N GLU A 213 4.58 1.14 -19.68
CA GLU A 213 5.15 0.12 -18.81
C GLU A 213 5.19 0.53 -17.34
N ALA A 214 4.95 1.80 -16.99
CA ALA A 214 4.77 2.24 -15.61
C ALA A 214 3.42 1.81 -15.03
N TYR A 215 2.50 1.32 -15.86
CA TYR A 215 1.12 0.93 -15.49
C TYR A 215 0.45 1.99 -14.60
N THR A 216 0.47 3.27 -14.98
CA THR A 216 -0.31 4.30 -14.27
C THR A 216 -1.79 4.07 -14.56
N SER A 217 -2.53 3.56 -13.57
CA SER A 217 -3.93 3.15 -13.69
C SER A 217 -4.90 4.30 -13.40
N ALA A 218 -4.50 5.23 -12.53
CA ALA A 218 -5.20 6.50 -12.30
C ALA A 218 -4.24 7.61 -11.88
N PHE A 219 -4.55 8.84 -12.26
CA PHE A 219 -3.88 10.06 -11.79
C PHE A 219 -4.94 11.13 -11.53
N VAL A 220 -4.95 11.73 -10.33
CA VAL A 220 -5.91 12.78 -9.94
C VAL A 220 -5.16 13.91 -9.25
N VAL A 221 -5.47 15.15 -9.62
CA VAL A 221 -4.84 16.36 -9.08
C VAL A 221 -5.92 17.29 -8.54
N THR A 222 -5.79 17.71 -7.28
CA THR A 222 -6.69 18.71 -6.68
C THR A 222 -5.93 19.91 -6.12
N HIS A 223 -6.33 21.11 -6.48
CA HIS A 223 -5.83 22.36 -5.92
C HIS A 223 -6.94 23.01 -5.09
N LYS A 224 -6.66 23.40 -3.83
CA LYS A 224 -7.62 24.01 -2.90
C LYS A 224 -8.92 23.18 -2.77
N GLY A 225 -8.79 21.87 -2.62
CA GLY A 225 -9.90 20.93 -2.56
C GLY A 225 -10.60 20.61 -3.89
N ARG A 226 -10.41 21.41 -4.95
CA ARG A 226 -11.06 21.21 -6.26
C ARG A 226 -10.23 20.33 -7.18
N ILE A 227 -10.83 19.31 -7.80
CA ILE A 227 -10.22 18.57 -8.92
C ILE A 227 -9.93 19.55 -10.07
N VAL A 228 -8.67 19.62 -10.48
CA VAL A 228 -8.20 20.39 -11.65
C VAL A 228 -7.81 19.50 -12.82
N ALA A 229 -7.41 18.24 -12.56
CA ALA A 229 -7.17 17.25 -13.60
C ALA A 229 -7.39 15.82 -13.09
N GLU A 230 -7.86 14.94 -13.97
CA GLU A 230 -7.87 13.48 -13.74
C GLU A 230 -7.67 12.72 -15.06
N ARG A 231 -7.05 11.55 -15.01
CA ARG A 231 -6.94 10.60 -16.13
C ARG A 231 -6.85 9.17 -15.60
N TYR A 232 -7.44 8.23 -16.33
CA TYR A 232 -7.56 6.82 -15.99
C TYR A 232 -7.05 5.95 -17.14
N MET A 233 -6.55 4.75 -16.82
CA MET A 233 -6.21 3.72 -17.81
C MET A 233 -7.49 3.13 -18.41
N ASN A 234 -7.44 2.66 -19.67
CA ASN A 234 -8.57 1.98 -20.31
C ASN A 234 -9.11 0.83 -19.44
N GLY A 235 -10.43 0.86 -19.18
CA GLY A 235 -11.11 -0.09 -18.28
C GLY A 235 -11.19 0.34 -16.81
N ILE A 236 -10.46 1.39 -16.41
CA ILE A 236 -10.53 2.01 -15.08
C ILE A 236 -11.36 3.29 -15.18
N GLY A 237 -12.24 3.52 -14.20
CA GLY A 237 -13.05 4.73 -14.08
C GLY A 237 -12.84 5.47 -12.77
N ALA A 238 -13.44 6.66 -12.65
CA ALA A 238 -13.30 7.55 -11.51
C ALA A 238 -13.74 6.96 -10.15
N THR A 239 -14.58 5.92 -10.17
CA THR A 239 -15.12 5.21 -9.00
C THR A 239 -14.58 3.79 -8.83
N THR A 240 -13.70 3.31 -9.72
CA THR A 240 -13.12 1.96 -9.65
C THR A 240 -12.23 1.82 -8.41
N PRO A 241 -12.47 0.86 -7.50
CA PRO A 241 -11.60 0.63 -6.35
C PRO A 241 -10.29 -0.05 -6.78
N LEU A 242 -9.18 0.66 -6.67
CA LEU A 242 -7.85 0.20 -7.05
C LEU A 242 -7.03 -0.18 -5.81
N GLU A 243 -6.08 -1.10 -5.96
CA GLU A 243 -5.23 -1.54 -4.87
C GLU A 243 -4.26 -0.44 -4.42
N SER A 244 -4.12 -0.25 -3.11
CA SER A 244 -3.28 0.82 -2.55
C SER A 244 -2.10 0.31 -1.72
N TRP A 245 -2.06 -1.00 -1.44
CA TRP A 245 -1.10 -1.65 -0.54
C TRP A 245 -0.85 -0.81 0.72
N SER A 246 0.39 -0.41 0.98
CA SER A 246 0.77 0.24 2.23
C SER A 246 0.18 1.62 2.50
N MET A 247 -0.59 2.21 1.59
CA MET A 247 -1.36 3.43 1.89
C MET A 247 -2.45 3.18 2.95
N GLY A 248 -2.88 1.93 3.16
CA GLY A 248 -3.71 1.53 4.30
C GLY A 248 -3.13 1.92 5.67
N LYS A 249 -1.81 2.05 5.80
CA LYS A 249 -1.13 2.48 7.03
C LYS A 249 -1.60 3.89 7.43
N SER A 250 -1.72 4.78 6.44
CA SER A 250 -2.23 6.13 6.62
C SER A 250 -3.74 6.14 6.92
N VAL A 251 -4.50 5.15 6.43
CA VAL A 251 -5.93 4.96 6.78
C VAL A 251 -6.09 4.60 8.26
N VAL A 252 -5.33 3.62 8.78
CA VAL A 252 -5.40 3.26 10.21
C VAL A 252 -4.88 4.36 11.13
N ALA A 253 -3.86 5.14 10.73
CA ALA A 253 -3.52 6.39 11.42
C ALA A 253 -4.70 7.36 11.47
N THR A 254 -5.45 7.52 10.36
CA THR A 254 -6.64 8.37 10.33
C THR A 254 -7.75 7.87 11.27
N MET A 255 -7.99 6.55 11.33
CA MET A 255 -8.95 5.96 12.28
C MET A 255 -8.52 6.16 13.74
N MET A 256 -7.22 6.03 14.05
CA MET A 256 -6.69 6.34 15.36
C MET A 256 -6.81 7.84 15.68
N GLY A 257 -6.60 8.73 14.71
CA GLY A 257 -6.85 10.17 14.83
C GLY A 257 -8.30 10.46 15.21
N VAL A 258 -9.27 9.83 14.55
CA VAL A 258 -10.71 9.94 14.90
C VAL A 258 -10.98 9.46 16.33
N LEU A 259 -10.40 8.35 16.78
CA LEU A 259 -10.56 7.86 18.15
C LEU A 259 -9.90 8.78 19.21
N ILE A 260 -8.78 9.42 18.88
CA ILE A 260 -8.14 10.44 19.72
C ILE A 260 -8.98 11.72 19.77
N LYS A 261 -9.57 12.15 18.65
CA LYS A 261 -10.53 13.27 18.59
C LYS A 261 -11.81 12.99 19.40
N GLN A 262 -12.23 11.73 19.47
CA GLN A 262 -13.32 11.25 20.33
C GLN A 262 -12.91 11.05 21.81
N GLY A 263 -11.66 11.36 22.19
CA GLY A 263 -11.17 11.26 23.57
C GLY A 263 -10.95 9.83 24.09
N VAL A 264 -10.99 8.82 23.22
CA VAL A 264 -10.80 7.41 23.61
C VAL A 264 -9.33 7.12 23.97
N TYR A 265 -8.42 7.74 23.23
CA TYR A 265 -6.98 7.53 23.33
C TYR A 265 -6.21 8.86 23.30
N LYS A 266 -4.95 8.79 23.72
CA LYS A 266 -3.93 9.84 23.53
C LYS A 266 -2.74 9.26 22.76
N LEU A 267 -1.89 10.10 22.17
CA LEU A 267 -0.68 9.63 21.48
C LEU A 267 0.39 9.14 22.46
N ASP A 268 0.57 9.85 23.57
CA ASP A 268 1.69 9.69 24.51
C ASP A 268 1.49 8.61 25.58
N GLN A 269 0.30 8.02 25.66
CA GLN A 269 -0.05 6.97 26.61
C GLN A 269 0.41 5.58 26.14
N PRO A 270 0.68 4.64 27.07
CA PRO A 270 0.82 3.21 26.80
C PRO A 270 -0.34 2.65 25.94
N ALA A 271 -0.01 1.82 24.98
CA ALA A 271 -1.00 1.12 24.16
C ALA A 271 -1.65 -0.03 24.98
N PRO A 272 -2.98 -0.02 25.18
CA PRO A 272 -3.69 -1.00 26.02
C PRO A 272 -3.91 -2.35 25.32
N ILE A 273 -2.88 -2.92 24.70
CA ILE A 273 -2.90 -4.25 24.07
C ILE A 273 -2.99 -5.33 25.18
N PRO A 274 -4.00 -6.22 25.18
CA PRO A 274 -4.23 -7.19 26.26
C PRO A 274 -3.03 -8.09 26.55
N GLU A 275 -2.36 -8.60 25.52
CA GLU A 275 -1.19 -9.50 25.65
C GLU A 275 0.03 -8.85 26.31
N TRP A 276 0.03 -7.53 26.52
CA TRP A 276 1.14 -6.80 27.16
C TRP A 276 0.87 -6.50 28.65
N GLN A 277 -0.37 -6.66 29.14
CA GLN A 277 -0.72 -6.26 30.51
C GLN A 277 -0.26 -7.24 31.62
N GLY A 278 0.52 -8.27 31.25
CA GLY A 278 1.11 -9.22 32.20
C GLY A 278 2.25 -8.61 33.02
N ALA A 279 2.32 -8.93 34.32
CA ALA A 279 3.31 -8.35 35.23
C ALA A 279 4.75 -8.59 34.77
N GLY A 280 5.53 -7.51 34.62
CA GLY A 280 6.92 -7.55 34.17
C GLY A 280 7.13 -7.49 32.64
N ASP A 281 6.07 -7.42 31.84
CA ASP A 281 6.21 -7.27 30.39
C ASP A 281 6.66 -5.84 30.00
N ALA A 282 7.85 -5.72 29.43
CA ALA A 282 8.41 -4.45 28.97
C ALA A 282 7.56 -3.77 27.88
N ARG A 283 6.70 -4.51 27.17
CA ARG A 283 5.83 -3.99 26.10
C ARG A 283 4.76 -3.04 26.61
N GLN A 284 4.49 -3.02 27.92
CA GLN A 284 3.67 -1.98 28.58
C GLN A 284 4.21 -0.56 28.40
N GLN A 285 5.49 -0.39 28.06
CA GLN A 285 6.08 0.92 27.82
C GLN A 285 5.91 1.41 26.36
N ILE A 286 5.39 0.57 25.45
CA ILE A 286 5.11 0.97 24.07
C ILE A 286 3.92 1.92 24.06
N LYS A 287 4.13 3.15 23.56
CA LYS A 287 3.07 4.14 23.40
C LYS A 287 2.36 4.00 22.07
N ILE A 288 1.16 4.59 21.99
CA ILE A 288 0.41 4.71 20.73
C ILE A 288 1.23 5.52 19.70
N SER A 289 1.97 6.54 20.13
CA SER A 289 2.94 7.28 19.30
C SER A 289 3.98 6.37 18.66
N ASP A 290 4.53 5.44 19.41
CA ASP A 290 5.70 4.66 19.00
C ASP A 290 5.31 3.66 17.91
N ILE A 291 4.11 3.08 18.05
CA ILE A 291 3.46 2.25 17.03
C ILE A 291 3.21 3.07 15.76
N LEU A 292 2.51 4.21 15.86
CA LEU A 292 2.22 5.05 14.69
C LEU A 292 3.49 5.57 14.00
N GLN A 293 4.60 5.69 14.72
CA GLN A 293 5.89 6.16 14.20
C GLN A 293 6.83 5.04 13.69
N MET A 294 6.32 3.81 13.51
CA MET A 294 7.12 2.65 13.06
C MET A 294 8.33 2.39 13.97
N SER A 295 8.10 2.46 15.27
CA SER A 295 9.14 2.46 16.32
C SER A 295 8.70 1.73 17.60
N SER A 296 7.70 0.83 17.51
CA SER A 296 7.26 -0.02 18.63
C SER A 296 8.40 -0.83 19.26
N GLY A 297 9.46 -1.11 18.49
CA GLY A 297 10.61 -1.89 18.91
C GLY A 297 10.40 -3.40 18.85
N LEU A 298 9.33 -3.90 18.24
CA LEU A 298 9.00 -5.33 18.20
C LEU A 298 9.86 -6.13 17.20
N ARG A 299 10.19 -7.38 17.59
CA ARG A 299 11.10 -8.28 16.87
C ARG A 299 10.41 -9.01 15.73
N ILE A 300 10.55 -8.46 14.53
CA ILE A 300 10.24 -9.12 13.25
C ILE A 300 11.35 -8.89 12.22
N LYS A 301 11.26 -9.54 11.06
CA LYS A 301 12.05 -9.21 9.86
C LYS A 301 11.19 -8.58 8.77
N ALA A 302 11.69 -7.50 8.17
CA ALA A 302 11.17 -6.87 6.97
C ALA A 302 12.25 -6.85 5.86
N PRO A 303 11.87 -6.95 4.56
CA PRO A 303 12.82 -6.79 3.46
C PRO A 303 13.56 -5.43 3.45
N ASP A 304 12.94 -4.40 4.02
CA ASP A 304 13.50 -3.04 4.15
C ASP A 304 14.39 -2.85 5.40
N ASP A 305 14.58 -3.88 6.24
CA ASP A 305 15.52 -3.80 7.36
C ASP A 305 16.98 -3.78 6.82
N PRO A 306 17.85 -2.86 7.28
CA PRO A 306 19.21 -2.73 6.71
C PRO A 306 20.05 -4.01 6.72
N ASP A 307 19.87 -4.86 7.73
CA ASP A 307 20.53 -6.16 7.92
C ASP A 307 19.67 -7.37 7.49
N PHE A 308 18.66 -7.16 6.63
CA PHE A 308 17.89 -8.25 6.04
C PHE A 308 18.76 -9.20 5.19
N ASP A 309 18.60 -10.50 5.39
CA ASP A 309 19.16 -11.56 4.55
C ASP A 309 18.05 -12.17 3.67
N PRO A 310 18.11 -12.00 2.33
CA PRO A 310 17.10 -12.54 1.41
C PRO A 310 17.16 -14.07 1.27
N ASN A 311 18.21 -14.74 1.77
CA ASN A 311 18.31 -16.20 1.81
C ASN A 311 17.84 -16.79 3.15
N GLY A 312 17.42 -15.94 4.08
CA GLY A 312 17.03 -16.33 5.42
C GLY A 312 15.61 -16.89 5.54
N THR A 313 15.11 -16.90 6.77
CA THR A 313 13.73 -17.25 7.11
C THR A 313 12.72 -16.33 6.43
N TYR A 314 11.56 -16.86 6.04
CA TYR A 314 10.43 -16.09 5.51
C TYR A 314 10.15 -14.84 6.37
N PRO A 315 10.06 -13.62 5.79
CA PRO A 315 9.94 -12.40 6.59
C PRO A 315 8.53 -12.21 7.15
N ASP A 316 8.43 -11.92 8.45
CA ASP A 316 7.15 -11.66 9.13
C ASP A 316 6.39 -10.51 8.44
N HIS A 317 7.10 -9.51 7.91
CA HIS A 317 6.50 -8.40 7.14
C HIS A 317 5.60 -8.91 5.99
N VAL A 318 6.05 -9.92 5.24
CA VAL A 318 5.27 -10.49 4.13
C VAL A 318 4.22 -11.48 4.65
N TYR A 319 4.50 -12.17 5.76
CA TYR A 319 3.58 -13.10 6.41
C TYR A 319 2.24 -12.48 6.79
N TYR A 320 2.19 -11.19 7.16
CA TYR A 320 0.93 -10.46 7.37
C TYR A 320 0.01 -10.41 6.12
N TYR A 321 0.56 -10.54 4.91
CA TYR A 321 -0.23 -10.62 3.68
C TYR A 321 -0.63 -12.05 3.26
N THR A 322 0.02 -13.07 3.83
CA THR A 322 0.01 -14.43 3.26
C THR A 322 -0.39 -15.53 4.24
N GLY A 323 -0.21 -15.32 5.54
CA GLY A 323 -0.20 -16.39 6.55
C GLY A 323 -1.53 -17.02 6.92
N ARG A 324 -2.68 -16.38 6.63
CA ARG A 324 -4.04 -16.87 6.95
C ARG A 324 -4.28 -17.10 8.45
N ILE A 325 -3.64 -16.25 9.25
CA ILE A 325 -3.59 -16.27 10.72
C ILE A 325 -4.46 -15.16 11.33
N ASN A 326 -4.60 -15.17 12.67
CA ASN A 326 -5.02 -14.00 13.43
C ASN A 326 -3.85 -13.00 13.47
N ALA A 327 -3.92 -11.97 12.63
CA ALA A 327 -2.86 -10.97 12.45
C ALA A 327 -2.62 -10.16 13.73
N PHE A 328 -3.68 -9.82 14.46
CA PHE A 328 -3.62 -9.03 15.70
C PHE A 328 -2.87 -9.79 16.80
N ASN A 329 -3.24 -11.04 17.06
CA ASN A 329 -2.55 -11.86 18.07
C ASN A 329 -1.11 -12.18 17.65
N TYR A 330 -0.84 -12.44 16.37
CA TYR A 330 0.53 -12.65 15.90
C TYR A 330 1.41 -11.40 16.07
N ALA A 331 0.87 -10.20 15.85
CA ALA A 331 1.57 -8.94 16.12
C ALA A 331 1.76 -8.70 17.63
N ALA A 332 0.71 -8.86 18.43
CA ALA A 332 0.72 -8.63 19.87
C ALA A 332 1.59 -9.65 20.64
N THR A 333 1.90 -10.81 20.07
CA THR A 333 2.80 -11.84 20.64
C THR A 333 4.24 -11.77 20.15
N ARG A 334 4.64 -10.76 19.37
CA ARG A 334 6.07 -10.53 19.06
C ARG A 334 6.83 -10.07 20.32
N PRO A 335 8.06 -10.58 20.56
CA PRO A 335 8.89 -10.12 21.68
C PRO A 335 9.57 -8.78 21.33
N GLN A 336 10.07 -8.08 22.35
CA GLN A 336 10.72 -6.79 22.18
C GLN A 336 12.15 -6.93 21.63
N GLN A 337 12.47 -6.30 20.51
CA GLN A 337 13.83 -6.21 19.94
C GLN A 337 14.60 -5.00 20.48
N TRP A 338 13.95 -3.86 20.63
CA TRP A 338 14.57 -2.59 21.04
C TRP A 338 13.67 -1.86 22.06
N PRO A 339 14.21 -0.98 22.92
CA PRO A 339 13.38 -0.07 23.72
C PRO A 339 12.39 0.72 22.83
N PRO A 340 11.14 0.95 23.26
CA PRO A 340 10.16 1.70 22.46
C PRO A 340 10.66 3.10 22.07
N GLY A 341 10.35 3.53 20.85
CA GLY A 341 10.79 4.81 20.29
C GLY A 341 12.29 4.91 19.96
N ALA A 342 13.10 3.88 20.23
CA ALA A 342 14.55 3.96 20.05
C ALA A 342 15.05 3.73 18.62
N VAL A 343 14.36 2.89 17.83
CA VAL A 343 14.79 2.48 16.47
C VAL A 343 13.59 2.47 15.52
N GLY A 344 13.68 3.25 14.43
CA GLY A 344 12.63 3.34 13.42
C GLY A 344 12.82 2.30 12.30
N ARG A 345 11.86 1.40 12.07
CA ARG A 345 11.92 0.37 11.01
C ARG A 345 10.54 0.16 10.38
N TYR A 346 10.48 0.16 9.05
CA TYR A 346 9.23 0.07 8.31
C TYR A 346 8.66 -1.36 8.35
N ARG A 347 7.71 -1.59 9.25
CA ARG A 347 7.34 -2.93 9.74
C ARG A 347 5.82 -3.11 9.82
N ASN A 348 5.31 -4.17 9.20
CA ASN A 348 3.87 -4.40 9.11
C ASN A 348 3.19 -4.79 10.44
N THR A 349 3.95 -5.12 11.49
CA THR A 349 3.45 -5.34 12.85
C THR A 349 2.74 -4.11 13.42
N ASP A 350 3.28 -2.91 13.19
CA ASP A 350 2.81 -1.67 13.82
C ASP A 350 1.43 -1.21 13.31
N PRO A 351 1.12 -1.13 11.99
CA PRO A 351 -0.23 -0.80 11.53
C PRO A 351 -1.27 -1.86 11.92
N VAL A 352 -0.88 -3.14 12.00
CA VAL A 352 -1.73 -4.23 12.49
C VAL A 352 -2.07 -4.04 13.97
N LEU A 353 -1.12 -3.59 14.79
CA LEU A 353 -1.37 -3.22 16.20
C LEU A 353 -2.21 -1.94 16.33
N ALA A 354 -1.99 -0.94 15.48
CA ALA A 354 -2.83 0.24 15.44
C ALA A 354 -4.29 -0.10 15.10
N ASN A 355 -4.52 -1.08 14.23
CA ASN A 355 -5.87 -1.56 13.94
C ASN A 355 -6.44 -2.44 15.06
N TYR A 356 -5.60 -3.18 15.79
CA TYR A 356 -6.04 -3.85 17.01
C TYR A 356 -6.51 -2.83 18.07
N LEU A 357 -5.83 -1.69 18.21
CA LEU A 357 -6.32 -0.58 19.04
C LEU A 357 -7.66 -0.02 18.54
N VAL A 358 -7.87 0.12 17.22
CA VAL A 358 -9.19 0.49 16.67
C VAL A 358 -10.25 -0.53 17.08
N ARG A 359 -10.00 -1.83 16.92
CA ARG A 359 -10.94 -2.90 17.30
C ARG A 359 -11.28 -2.86 18.79
N LEU A 360 -10.25 -2.80 19.65
CA LEU A 360 -10.38 -2.72 21.11
C LEU A 360 -11.17 -1.49 21.56
N ALA A 361 -10.99 -0.34 20.91
CA ALA A 361 -11.76 0.86 21.19
C ALA A 361 -13.25 0.70 20.85
N VAL A 362 -13.53 0.17 19.65
CA VAL A 362 -14.90 0.11 19.09
C VAL A 362 -15.73 -0.97 19.77
N GLU A 363 -15.19 -2.19 19.92
CA GLU A 363 -15.89 -3.29 20.60
C GLU A 363 -16.15 -2.96 22.09
N LYS A 364 -15.23 -2.25 22.76
CA LYS A 364 -15.42 -1.78 24.15
C LYS A 364 -16.56 -0.77 24.30
N ARG A 365 -16.95 -0.07 23.23
CA ARG A 365 -18.15 0.81 23.22
C ARG A 365 -19.44 0.08 22.83
N GLY A 366 -19.38 -1.22 22.55
CA GLY A 366 -20.52 -1.99 22.04
C GLY A 366 -20.88 -1.66 20.59
N GLU A 367 -19.93 -1.12 19.81
CA GLU A 367 -20.13 -0.78 18.41
C GLU A 367 -19.65 -1.90 17.46
N GLU A 368 -20.28 -1.98 16.28
CA GLU A 368 -19.82 -2.86 15.20
C GLU A 368 -18.54 -2.32 14.54
N TYR A 369 -17.45 -3.06 14.70
CA TYR A 369 -16.10 -2.78 14.21
C TYR A 369 -16.00 -2.80 12.67
N LEU A 370 -16.61 -3.77 11.99
CA LEU A 370 -16.54 -3.89 10.53
C LEU A 370 -17.25 -2.73 9.81
N SER A 371 -18.20 -2.06 10.47
CA SER A 371 -18.88 -0.87 9.94
C SER A 371 -18.25 0.46 10.39
N PHE A 372 -17.39 0.44 11.42
CA PHE A 372 -16.84 1.66 12.02
C PHE A 372 -16.09 2.57 11.04
N PRO A 373 -15.22 2.08 10.12
CA PRO A 373 -14.51 2.95 9.19
C PRO A 373 -15.45 3.79 8.32
N GLN A 374 -16.56 3.18 7.86
CA GLN A 374 -17.55 3.89 7.05
C GLN A 374 -18.30 4.93 7.87
N ARG A 375 -18.85 4.55 9.03
CA ARG A 375 -19.67 5.41 9.89
C ARG A 375 -18.89 6.57 10.52
N ALA A 376 -17.66 6.32 10.95
CA ALA A 376 -16.89 7.27 11.76
C ALA A 376 -15.95 8.17 10.95
N LEU A 377 -15.58 7.74 9.73
CA LEU A 377 -14.63 8.46 8.87
C LEU A 377 -15.16 8.65 7.45
N PHE A 378 -15.41 7.56 6.70
CA PHE A 378 -15.59 7.67 5.24
C PHE A 378 -16.85 8.42 4.81
N ASP A 379 -18.01 8.15 5.44
CA ASP A 379 -19.25 8.91 5.19
C ASP A 379 -19.06 10.41 5.50
N LYS A 380 -18.24 10.77 6.48
CA LYS A 380 -17.99 12.18 6.83
C LYS A 380 -17.20 12.92 5.75
N ILE A 381 -16.34 12.22 5.02
CA ILE A 381 -15.45 12.81 3.99
C ILE A 381 -15.81 12.39 2.55
N GLY A 382 -17.02 11.87 2.32
CA GLY A 382 -17.53 11.52 0.99
C GLY A 382 -16.99 10.22 0.38
N ILE A 383 -16.19 9.44 1.13
CA ILE A 383 -15.55 8.21 0.65
C ILE A 383 -16.54 7.03 0.68
N ARG A 384 -16.59 6.28 -0.42
CA ARG A 384 -17.64 5.28 -0.70
C ARG A 384 -17.12 3.98 -1.32
N SER A 385 -15.96 4.03 -1.97
CA SER A 385 -15.35 2.91 -2.71
C SER A 385 -14.32 2.13 -1.87
N MET A 386 -14.12 2.50 -0.60
CA MET A 386 -13.15 1.83 0.27
C MET A 386 -13.59 0.41 0.64
N VAL A 387 -12.76 -0.57 0.32
CA VAL A 387 -12.79 -1.93 0.86
C VAL A 387 -11.48 -2.18 1.60
N ILE A 388 -11.57 -2.34 2.92
CA ILE A 388 -10.44 -2.79 3.75
C ILE A 388 -10.59 -4.30 3.92
N GLU A 389 -9.69 -5.09 3.33
CA GLU A 389 -9.79 -6.54 3.46
C GLU A 389 -9.35 -7.03 4.85
N THR A 390 -9.97 -8.10 5.33
CA THR A 390 -9.67 -8.69 6.63
C THR A 390 -8.70 -9.87 6.54
N ASP A 391 -8.19 -10.27 7.71
CA ASP A 391 -7.73 -11.64 7.97
C ASP A 391 -8.93 -12.61 8.17
N PRO A 392 -8.69 -13.92 8.33
CA PRO A 392 -9.76 -14.89 8.53
C PRO A 392 -10.52 -14.80 9.86
N TYR A 393 -10.11 -13.92 10.77
CA TYR A 393 -10.71 -13.66 12.09
C TYR A 393 -11.46 -12.32 12.14
N GLY A 394 -11.63 -11.68 10.97
CA GLY A 394 -12.34 -10.42 10.82
C GLY A 394 -11.53 -9.20 11.27
N ASN A 395 -10.22 -9.35 11.51
CA ASN A 395 -9.35 -8.21 11.80
C ASN A 395 -9.04 -7.48 10.49
N PHE A 396 -9.25 -6.17 10.42
CA PHE A 396 -8.81 -5.39 9.27
C PHE A 396 -7.28 -5.36 9.19
N LEU A 397 -6.75 -5.54 7.98
CA LEU A 397 -5.32 -5.61 7.74
C LEU A 397 -4.66 -4.22 7.85
N THR A 398 -4.94 -3.30 6.91
CA THR A 398 -4.38 -1.94 6.84
C THR A 398 -2.85 -1.83 6.79
N GLN A 399 -2.07 -2.91 6.91
CA GLN A 399 -0.69 -2.91 6.40
C GLN A 399 -0.68 -2.94 4.86
N GLY A 400 -1.78 -3.43 4.27
CA GLY A 400 -2.15 -3.42 2.85
C GLY A 400 -3.34 -4.35 2.60
N TYR A 401 -3.70 -4.54 1.32
CA TYR A 401 -5.02 -5.04 0.87
C TYR A 401 -6.20 -4.08 1.15
N ASP A 402 -5.92 -2.79 1.03
CA ASP A 402 -6.91 -1.72 1.05
C ASP A 402 -7.16 -1.25 -0.39
N PHE A 403 -8.42 -1.19 -0.82
CA PHE A 403 -8.85 -0.91 -2.19
C PHE A 403 -9.79 0.30 -2.22
N MET A 404 -9.48 1.33 -3.01
CA MET A 404 -10.26 2.56 -3.06
C MET A 404 -9.97 3.35 -4.34
N SER A 405 -10.94 4.12 -4.84
CA SER A 405 -10.79 4.92 -6.05
C SER A 405 -9.81 6.10 -5.87
N ALA A 406 -9.18 6.54 -6.96
CA ALA A 406 -8.24 7.66 -6.91
C ALA A 406 -8.89 8.98 -6.46
N ARG A 407 -10.19 9.16 -6.73
CA ARG A 407 -10.99 10.28 -6.19
C ARG A 407 -11.18 10.17 -4.68
N ASP A 408 -11.52 9.00 -4.14
CA ASP A 408 -11.62 8.81 -2.69
C ASP A 408 -10.26 8.95 -1.99
N TRP A 409 -9.17 8.52 -2.62
CA TRP A 409 -7.81 8.83 -2.15
C TRP A 409 -7.51 10.34 -2.14
N ALA A 410 -8.01 11.10 -3.12
CA ALA A 410 -7.92 12.55 -3.11
C ALA A 410 -8.80 13.18 -2.00
N ARG A 411 -9.97 12.60 -1.68
CA ARG A 411 -10.79 13.03 -0.53
C ARG A 411 -10.00 12.88 0.79
N LEU A 412 -9.37 11.72 1.00
CA LEU A 412 -8.52 11.49 2.18
C LEU A 412 -7.29 12.42 2.20
N GLY A 413 -6.62 12.64 1.05
CA GLY A 413 -5.52 13.61 0.94
C GLY A 413 -5.94 15.03 1.33
N ASN A 414 -7.10 15.49 0.85
CA ASN A 414 -7.62 16.83 1.17
C ASN A 414 -8.05 16.98 2.63
N LEU A 415 -8.42 15.90 3.34
CA LEU A 415 -8.61 15.97 4.80
C LEU A 415 -7.30 16.37 5.51
N TYR A 416 -6.17 15.79 5.10
CA TYR A 416 -4.86 16.11 5.67
C TYR A 416 -4.35 17.50 5.23
N LEU A 417 -4.66 17.93 4.01
CA LEU A 417 -4.37 19.31 3.56
C LEU A 417 -5.08 20.37 4.41
N GLN A 418 -6.29 20.08 4.91
CA GLN A 418 -7.14 20.98 5.69
C GLN A 418 -6.97 20.83 7.22
N ASP A 419 -5.80 20.40 7.72
CA ASP A 419 -5.55 20.12 9.16
C ASP A 419 -6.60 19.18 9.81
N GLY A 420 -7.18 18.26 9.04
CA GLY A 420 -8.24 17.36 9.54
C GLY A 420 -9.62 18.03 9.70
N MET A 421 -9.81 19.23 9.15
CA MET A 421 -11.12 19.85 8.96
C MET A 421 -11.80 19.33 7.69
N TRP A 422 -13.12 19.19 7.72
CA TRP A 422 -13.92 18.87 6.54
C TRP A 422 -15.32 19.48 6.64
N ASN A 423 -15.71 20.31 5.66
CA ASN A 423 -17.00 21.03 5.64
C ASN A 423 -17.36 21.74 6.97
N GLY A 424 -16.36 22.21 7.71
CA GLY A 424 -16.51 22.85 9.02
C GLY A 424 -16.48 21.91 10.23
N GLU A 425 -16.57 20.58 10.05
CA GLU A 425 -16.35 19.61 11.15
C GLU A 425 -14.85 19.35 11.34
N ARG A 426 -14.37 19.31 12.60
CA ARG A 426 -13.01 18.85 12.92
C ARG A 426 -13.00 17.33 13.12
N ILE A 427 -12.61 16.60 12.07
CA ILE A 427 -12.56 15.13 12.04
C ILE A 427 -11.33 14.59 12.80
N LEU A 428 -10.18 15.23 12.63
CA LEU A 428 -8.92 14.85 13.30
C LEU A 428 -8.55 15.90 14.37
N PRO A 429 -7.86 15.51 15.46
CA PRO A 429 -7.55 16.43 16.55
C PRO A 429 -6.45 17.42 16.14
N GLU A 430 -6.43 18.60 16.78
CA GLU A 430 -5.47 19.65 16.47
C GLU A 430 -4.02 19.17 16.65
N GLY A 431 -3.18 19.50 15.69
CA GLY A 431 -1.80 19.04 15.65
C GLY A 431 -1.62 17.56 15.23
N PHE A 432 -2.69 16.79 14.97
CA PHE A 432 -2.54 15.42 14.48
C PHE A 432 -1.93 15.38 13.07
N VAL A 433 -2.28 16.34 12.20
CA VAL A 433 -1.65 16.50 10.88
C VAL A 433 -0.16 16.84 11.03
N ASN A 434 0.19 17.69 12.00
CA ASN A 434 1.60 17.98 12.33
C ASN A 434 2.31 16.72 12.87
N PHE A 435 1.66 15.90 13.70
CA PHE A 435 2.23 14.64 14.20
C PHE A 435 2.54 13.64 13.08
N VAL A 436 1.64 13.48 12.09
CA VAL A 436 1.91 12.53 11.00
C VAL A 436 2.95 13.02 10.00
N SER A 437 3.03 14.34 9.78
CA SER A 437 3.94 14.98 8.81
C SER A 437 5.30 15.40 9.40
N SER A 438 5.48 15.39 10.72
CA SER A 438 6.75 15.65 11.39
C SER A 438 7.63 14.40 11.45
N VAL A 439 8.94 14.57 11.33
CA VAL A 439 9.91 13.48 11.40
C VAL A 439 9.87 12.81 12.78
N ALA A 440 9.60 11.50 12.79
CA ALA A 440 9.57 10.70 14.00
C ALA A 440 10.96 10.67 14.70
N PRO A 441 11.05 10.77 16.04
CA PRO A 441 12.33 10.87 16.75
C PRO A 441 13.28 9.70 16.48
N ALA A 442 12.76 8.47 16.40
CA ALA A 442 13.52 7.26 16.10
C ALA A 442 14.19 7.30 14.70
N TRP A 443 13.57 8.00 13.75
CA TRP A 443 14.03 8.17 12.37
C TRP A 443 14.99 9.37 12.25
N ALA A 444 14.75 10.45 13.01
CA ALA A 444 15.70 11.55 13.16
C ALA A 444 17.02 11.11 13.82
N ALA A 445 16.96 10.27 14.86
CA ALA A 445 18.13 9.69 15.51
C ALA A 445 18.94 8.77 14.58
N ASP A 446 18.25 8.08 13.67
CA ASP A 446 18.84 7.34 12.55
C ASP A 446 19.24 8.24 11.35
N LYS A 447 19.18 9.58 11.47
CA LYS A 447 19.41 10.58 10.40
C LYS A 447 18.69 10.29 9.07
N ARG A 448 17.48 9.70 9.13
CA ARG A 448 16.61 9.40 7.99
C ARG A 448 15.31 10.22 8.12
N PRO A 449 15.29 11.53 7.77
CA PRO A 449 14.13 12.41 7.93
C PRO A 449 13.05 12.16 6.87
N ILE A 450 12.53 10.93 6.82
CA ILE A 450 11.69 10.42 5.73
C ILE A 450 10.37 9.79 6.20
N TYR A 451 10.10 9.78 7.50
CA TYR A 451 8.92 9.10 8.07
C TYR A 451 8.39 9.80 9.34
N GLY A 452 7.07 9.82 9.49
CA GLY A 452 6.34 10.34 10.65
C GLY A 452 5.31 9.33 11.16
N GLY A 453 4.10 9.79 11.48
CA GLY A 453 3.00 8.96 11.99
C GLY A 453 2.24 8.18 10.89
N PHE A 454 2.83 7.10 10.38
CA PHE A 454 2.37 6.32 9.20
C PHE A 454 2.23 7.12 7.89
N PHE A 455 3.01 8.19 7.76
CA PHE A 455 3.22 8.92 6.51
C PHE A 455 4.72 9.03 6.23
N TRP A 456 5.07 9.02 4.94
CA TRP A 456 6.40 9.35 4.47
C TRP A 456 6.56 10.87 4.33
N ILE A 457 7.78 11.37 4.43
CA ILE A 457 8.10 12.80 4.41
C ILE A 457 9.19 13.04 3.36
N ASN A 458 9.03 14.07 2.53
CA ASN A 458 10.00 14.42 1.49
C ASN A 458 11.25 15.15 2.04
N GLY A 459 11.64 14.91 3.29
CA GLY A 459 12.71 15.64 3.99
C GLY A 459 14.11 15.44 3.41
N MET A 460 14.28 14.48 2.49
CA MET A 460 15.49 14.25 1.71
C MET A 460 15.36 14.67 0.22
N SER A 461 14.26 15.32 -0.17
CA SER A 461 13.95 15.72 -1.55
C SER A 461 14.02 14.56 -2.57
N SER A 462 13.57 13.36 -2.17
CA SER A 462 13.55 12.16 -3.02
C SER A 462 12.50 12.24 -4.14
N LEU A 463 11.45 13.03 -3.93
CA LEU A 463 10.47 13.40 -4.95
C LEU A 463 10.60 14.88 -5.31
N ALA A 464 10.24 15.22 -6.55
CA ALA A 464 10.34 16.56 -7.15
C ALA A 464 9.27 17.53 -6.60
N MET A 465 9.33 17.78 -5.29
CA MET A 465 8.41 18.58 -4.48
C MET A 465 9.19 19.30 -3.38
N PRO A 466 8.59 20.29 -2.68
CA PRO A 466 9.14 20.83 -1.44
C PRO A 466 9.42 19.75 -0.38
N THR A 467 10.36 20.01 0.52
CA THR A 467 10.65 19.14 1.68
C THR A 467 9.53 19.11 2.72
N SER A 468 8.63 20.10 2.68
CA SER A 468 7.39 20.15 3.49
C SER A 468 6.28 19.24 2.96
N ALA A 469 6.48 18.54 1.84
CA ALA A 469 5.52 17.58 1.32
C ALA A 469 5.61 16.25 2.08
N TYR A 470 4.47 15.63 2.34
CA TYR A 470 4.36 14.34 3.02
C TYR A 470 3.31 13.48 2.32
N TYR A 471 3.41 12.16 2.44
CA TYR A 471 2.69 11.26 1.53
C TYR A 471 2.39 9.86 2.06
N MET A 472 1.34 9.28 1.51
CA MET A 472 1.02 7.85 1.60
C MET A 472 1.73 7.14 0.44
N LEU A 473 2.29 5.95 0.67
CA LEU A 473 3.00 5.15 -0.34
C LEU A 473 2.61 3.67 -0.26
N GLY A 474 2.40 3.04 -1.43
CA GLY A 474 2.16 1.60 -1.58
C GLY A 474 2.98 0.98 -2.73
N ALA A 475 3.18 -0.34 -2.64
CA ALA A 475 3.83 -1.14 -3.70
C ALA A 475 3.02 -1.11 -5.01
N GLY A 476 3.70 -1.18 -6.16
CA GLY A 476 3.16 -0.74 -7.46
C GLY A 476 3.34 0.76 -7.75
N GLY A 477 3.99 1.50 -6.85
CA GLY A 477 4.10 2.95 -6.92
C GLY A 477 2.76 3.66 -6.73
N GLN A 478 2.03 3.29 -5.67
CA GLN A 478 0.82 3.98 -5.23
C GLN A 478 1.22 5.20 -4.40
N PHE A 479 0.67 6.38 -4.69
CA PHE A 479 0.99 7.62 -3.99
C PHE A 479 -0.26 8.45 -3.74
N VAL A 480 -0.37 9.01 -2.53
CA VAL A 480 -1.17 10.21 -2.24
C VAL A 480 -0.24 11.23 -1.64
N LEU A 481 0.08 12.25 -2.41
CA LEU A 481 1.05 13.29 -2.09
C LEU A 481 0.30 14.53 -1.58
N VAL A 482 0.63 14.99 -0.38
CA VAL A 482 0.13 16.24 0.20
C VAL A 482 1.24 17.29 0.09
N ILE A 483 0.93 18.42 -0.55
CA ILE A 483 1.88 19.52 -0.81
C ILE A 483 1.30 20.81 -0.23
N PRO A 484 1.39 21.04 1.11
CA PRO A 484 0.69 22.15 1.77
C PRO A 484 1.08 23.53 1.23
N SER A 485 2.35 23.71 0.86
CA SER A 485 2.86 24.97 0.33
C SER A 485 2.34 25.36 -1.06
N HIS A 486 1.48 24.53 -1.68
CA HIS A 486 0.86 24.78 -2.99
C HIS A 486 -0.66 24.44 -2.97
N ASP A 487 -1.28 24.24 -1.78
CA ASP A 487 -2.67 23.76 -1.63
C ASP A 487 -3.01 22.52 -2.50
N LEU A 488 -2.04 21.63 -2.71
CA LEU A 488 -2.07 20.66 -3.81
C LEU A 488 -2.02 19.20 -3.30
N ILE A 489 -2.97 18.39 -3.78
CA ILE A 489 -2.94 16.92 -3.70
C ILE A 489 -2.63 16.35 -5.08
N VAL A 490 -1.75 15.34 -5.11
CA VAL A 490 -1.51 14.51 -6.29
C VAL A 490 -1.65 13.05 -5.92
N VAL A 491 -2.61 12.37 -6.55
CA VAL A 491 -2.81 10.92 -6.43
C VAL A 491 -2.27 10.23 -7.68
N ARG A 492 -1.44 9.22 -7.50
CA ARG A 492 -1.06 8.26 -8.55
C ARG A 492 -1.38 6.86 -8.05
N ILE A 493 -2.17 6.11 -8.80
CA ILE A 493 -2.35 4.67 -8.60
C ILE A 493 -1.84 3.95 -9.85
N GLY A 494 -1.22 2.78 -9.68
CA GLY A 494 -0.69 1.95 -10.75
C GLY A 494 -0.54 0.49 -10.32
N HIS A 495 0.20 -0.33 -11.06
CA HIS A 495 0.30 -1.78 -10.76
C HIS A 495 1.74 -2.26 -10.54
N SER A 496 1.90 -3.31 -9.71
CA SER A 496 3.18 -3.93 -9.31
C SER A 496 4.20 -4.11 -10.44
N LYS A 497 3.75 -4.56 -11.63
CA LYS A 497 4.61 -4.79 -12.81
C LYS A 497 5.30 -3.52 -13.35
N GLY A 498 4.76 -2.33 -13.06
CA GLY A 498 5.28 -1.03 -13.52
C GLY A 498 6.03 -0.19 -12.49
N GLU A 499 6.13 -0.65 -11.24
CA GLU A 499 6.67 0.10 -10.10
C GLU A 499 8.05 0.74 -10.38
N ARG A 500 8.95 0.01 -11.05
CA ARG A 500 10.32 0.48 -11.38
C ARG A 500 10.38 1.78 -12.19
N PHE A 501 9.29 2.15 -12.89
CA PHE A 501 9.20 3.40 -13.64
C PHE A 501 8.45 4.50 -12.90
N ALA A 502 7.64 4.15 -11.89
CA ALA A 502 6.67 5.03 -11.25
C ALA A 502 7.26 6.35 -10.74
N ALA A 503 8.38 6.29 -10.00
CA ALA A 503 9.03 7.50 -9.45
C ALA A 503 9.53 8.45 -10.55
N SER A 504 9.91 7.92 -11.73
CA SER A 504 10.48 8.71 -12.83
C SER A 504 9.44 9.43 -13.70
N THR A 505 8.26 8.84 -13.88
CA THR A 505 7.11 9.53 -14.51
C THR A 505 6.50 10.52 -13.53
N LEU A 506 6.36 10.11 -12.27
CA LEU A 506 5.82 10.95 -11.20
C LEU A 506 6.69 12.20 -10.95
N ASN A 507 8.01 12.09 -10.86
CA ASN A 507 8.87 13.27 -10.67
C ASN A 507 8.82 14.27 -11.83
N LYS A 508 8.60 13.82 -13.08
CA LYS A 508 8.34 14.72 -14.21
C LYS A 508 7.02 15.46 -14.05
N ALA A 509 5.95 14.74 -13.67
CA ALA A 509 4.65 15.33 -13.41
C ALA A 509 4.69 16.34 -12.24
N LEU A 510 5.40 16.03 -11.15
CA LEU A 510 5.49 16.90 -9.98
C LEU A 510 6.30 18.16 -10.21
N ALA A 511 7.39 18.09 -10.98
CA ALA A 511 8.14 19.27 -11.42
C ALA A 511 7.27 20.24 -12.24
N LEU A 512 6.38 19.71 -13.09
CA LEU A 512 5.42 20.50 -13.84
C LEU A 512 4.30 21.07 -12.95
N LEU A 513 3.71 20.27 -12.06
CA LEU A 513 2.61 20.70 -11.18
C LEU A 513 3.04 21.75 -10.13
N THR A 514 4.22 21.60 -9.53
CA THR A 514 4.76 22.57 -8.57
C THR A 514 5.25 23.87 -9.22
N ALA A 515 5.35 23.89 -10.55
CA ALA A 515 5.56 25.10 -11.34
C ALA A 515 4.23 25.69 -11.85
N ALA A 516 3.22 24.86 -12.11
CA ALA A 516 1.89 25.24 -12.62
C ALA A 516 0.97 25.87 -11.56
N VAL A 517 1.20 25.54 -10.29
CA VAL A 517 0.43 26.02 -9.14
C VAL A 517 1.32 26.94 -8.31
N PRO A 518 0.87 28.16 -7.94
CA PRO A 518 1.66 29.09 -7.14
C PRO A 518 1.81 28.60 -5.70
N ARG A 519 2.83 29.12 -5.02
CA ARG A 519 2.98 28.88 -3.59
C ARG A 519 1.95 29.65 -2.77
N VAL A 520 1.39 28.98 -1.77
CA VAL A 520 0.68 29.61 -0.65
C VAL A 520 1.69 30.46 0.14
N ARG A 521 1.22 31.57 0.73
CA ARG A 521 2.04 32.51 1.52
C ARG A 521 1.96 32.19 3.01
#